data_AF-A0A7V2CND9-F1
#
_entry.id   AF-A0A7V2CND9-F1
#
_cell.length_a   1.000
_cell.length_b   1.000
_cell.length_c   1.000
_cell.angle_alpha   90.00
_cell.angle_beta   90.00
_cell.angle_gamma   90.00
#
_symmetry.space_group_name_H-M   'P 1'
#
loop_
_entity.id
_entity.type
_entity.pdbx_description
1 polymer ?
#
loop_
_entity_poly.entity_id
_entity_poly.type
_entity_poly.pdbx_seq_one_letter_code
_entity_poly.pdbx_strand_id
1 'polypeptide(L)'
;MAAGPGRKARSRSRGLREQSVTQDHSGPLGTELVSSFAGFHELMPNRVQELLLVSSLYESFILEEDGLLTDLINSEYLELNLSHAPRVTHVSTGEEALKVIRERPVDLVISMTRLGGWNVSEFAEAVKRIKPALPVIVLADEPHELARHGELHRQTAVDRVLVWNGDAKILLAIIKLVEDRLNVEHDTSVGDVRVIILVENSVRFYSTYIPLIYGEVMKLTQSLIAQGLNHTQRLLRQRARPKILLAATYEEAWDLYVKYRDHLLGVISDVRFPRNGRLDPQAGLEFTGQIRTQAPHLPVLLQSSDASFAAQADRLNACFLHKKSWTLLQDLRNFLLANLGFGDFVFKLPDGREVGRASDLRSLAEMIAVIPEESLAFHAKHNHFSNWLMARSEFELASRIRPRKVSEFANLADVRVYLLRTLGEFRESSRSGVITVFSPETFDPQSAFTRIGGGSMGGKARGLAFIGTLLRRSGLRQRFSQVPVAVPHSAALGTDVFNSFLDENQLRPLAARDEDGETIASAFLAARLPREVRHDLSVFLQSVRYPLAVRSSSLLEDSQDQPFAGIYSTHMIPNN
;
A
#
# COMPACT_ATOMS: atom_id res chain seq x y z
N MET A 1 83.14 0.48 27.55
CA MET A 1 84.17 1.51 27.31
C MET A 1 83.45 2.84 27.13
N ALA A 2 83.87 3.85 27.92
CA ALA A 2 83.69 5.31 27.82
C ALA A 2 82.35 5.89 27.26
N ALA A 3 81.50 6.60 28.02
CA ALA A 3 81.66 7.99 28.53
C ALA A 3 82.09 8.97 27.42
N GLY A 4 81.39 10.05 27.06
CA GLY A 4 80.29 10.81 27.66
C GLY A 4 79.94 12.01 26.74
N PRO A 5 79.55 13.20 27.25
CA PRO A 5 78.21 13.75 27.03
C PRO A 5 78.16 15.21 26.49
N GLY A 6 76.97 15.67 26.10
CA GLY A 6 76.71 17.07 25.71
C GLY A 6 75.29 17.56 26.06
N ARG A 7 75.15 18.10 27.28
CA ARG A 7 74.05 18.93 27.85
C ARG A 7 73.78 20.20 26.99
N LYS A 8 72.65 20.93 26.99
CA LYS A 8 71.58 21.31 27.97
C LYS A 8 70.49 22.06 27.16
N ALA A 9 69.19 21.75 27.28
CA ALA A 9 68.21 22.25 28.25
C ALA A 9 67.57 23.64 27.98
N ARG A 10 66.24 23.63 27.73
CA ARG A 10 65.14 24.54 28.21
C ARG A 10 64.06 24.67 27.13
N SER A 11 62.78 24.92 27.38
CA SER A 11 61.76 24.55 28.38
C SER A 11 60.47 25.27 27.94
N ARG A 12 59.30 24.75 28.31
CA ARG A 12 57.91 25.27 28.14
C ARG A 12 57.27 24.83 26.81
N SER A 13 56.04 24.32 26.72
CA SER A 13 54.83 24.64 27.50
C SER A 13 53.78 23.50 27.49
N ARG A 14 52.93 23.51 28.54
CA ARG A 14 51.76 22.67 28.85
C ARG A 14 50.68 22.63 27.74
N GLY A 15 50.08 21.45 27.51
CA GLY A 15 48.65 21.15 27.79
C GLY A 15 47.83 21.14 26.49
N LEU A 16 46.85 20.29 26.19
CA LEU A 16 45.97 19.38 26.93
C LEU A 16 45.39 18.32 25.96
N ARG A 17 45.18 17.10 26.47
CA ARG A 17 44.13 16.10 26.12
C ARG A 17 43.73 15.90 24.65
N GLU A 18 44.21 14.80 24.05
CA GLU A 18 43.48 14.06 23.02
C GLU A 18 42.63 12.97 23.71
N GLN A 19 41.32 13.04 23.51
CA GLN A 19 40.40 11.93 23.80
C GLN A 19 40.33 11.03 22.56
N SER A 20 40.62 9.76 22.79
CA SER A 20 40.49 8.65 21.86
C SER A 20 39.04 8.48 21.37
N VAL A 21 38.84 8.58 20.06
CA VAL A 21 37.66 8.01 19.38
C VAL A 21 38.17 6.96 18.41
N THR A 22 38.20 5.71 18.88
CA THR A 22 38.24 4.52 18.04
C THR A 22 36.89 3.84 18.16
N GLN A 23 36.06 3.95 17.13
CA GLN A 23 35.04 2.93 16.85
C GLN A 23 35.01 2.68 15.35
N ASP A 24 35.32 1.42 15.02
CA ASP A 24 35.28 0.79 13.71
C ASP A 24 33.95 1.01 13.00
N HIS A 25 34.03 1.51 11.77
CA HIS A 25 32.98 1.35 10.76
C HIS A 25 33.49 0.43 9.66
N SER A 26 33.62 -0.86 9.97
CA SER A 26 33.75 -1.92 8.98
C SER A 26 32.73 -3.03 9.29
N GLY A 27 31.46 -2.75 9.03
CA GLY A 27 30.43 -3.77 8.88
C GLY A 27 30.44 -4.34 7.45
N PRO A 28 30.09 -5.62 7.25
CA PRO A 28 30.21 -6.28 5.95
C PRO A 28 29.28 -5.64 4.90
N LEU A 29 29.83 -5.42 3.70
CA LEU A 29 29.09 -5.13 2.47
C LEU A 29 28.27 -6.37 2.06
N GLY A 30 27.15 -6.59 2.72
CA GLY A 30 26.22 -7.67 2.41
C GLY A 30 24.80 -7.31 2.83
N THR A 31 23.85 -7.62 1.96
CA THR A 31 22.40 -7.75 2.21
C THR A 31 21.62 -6.49 2.59
N GLU A 32 21.14 -5.74 1.59
CA GLU A 32 19.77 -5.83 1.05
C GLU A 32 19.49 -4.63 0.14
N LEU A 33 18.77 -4.88 -0.95
CA LEU A 33 18.34 -3.81 -1.83
C LEU A 33 17.24 -2.99 -1.15
N VAL A 34 17.60 -2.02 -0.29
CA VAL A 34 16.60 -1.13 0.33
C VAL A 34 15.96 -0.28 -0.77
N SER A 35 14.79 -0.74 -1.16
CA SER A 35 13.74 -0.08 -1.93
C SER A 35 12.85 0.64 -0.92
N SER A 36 12.17 1.73 -1.29
CA SER A 36 11.06 2.29 -0.47
C SER A 36 9.97 1.25 -0.16
N PHE A 37 10.01 0.10 -0.84
CA PHE A 37 9.15 -1.06 -0.68
C PHE A 37 9.84 -2.27 0.00
N ALA A 38 11.05 -2.14 0.54
CA ALA A 38 11.81 -3.28 1.09
C ALA A 38 11.00 -4.10 2.11
N GLY A 39 10.31 -3.43 3.05
CA GLY A 39 9.41 -4.10 3.99
C GLY A 39 8.09 -4.59 3.38
N PHE A 40 7.67 -4.05 2.23
CA PHE A 40 6.38 -4.43 1.62
C PHE A 40 6.41 -5.84 1.01
N HIS A 41 7.60 -6.35 0.69
CA HIS A 41 7.77 -7.72 0.21
C HIS A 41 7.37 -8.75 1.27
N GLU A 42 7.56 -8.40 2.55
CA GLU A 42 7.27 -9.25 3.70
C GLU A 42 5.83 -9.10 4.20
N LEU A 43 5.06 -8.13 3.70
CA LEU A 43 3.68 -7.89 4.12
C LEU A 43 2.71 -8.94 3.58
N MET A 44 1.64 -9.17 4.34
CA MET A 44 0.60 -10.17 4.08
C MET A 44 1.16 -11.59 3.85
N PRO A 45 1.95 -12.14 4.80
CA PRO A 45 2.48 -13.50 4.69
C PRO A 45 1.38 -14.57 4.71
N ASN A 46 0.27 -14.33 5.41
CA ASN A 46 -0.85 -15.26 5.47
C ASN A 46 -1.95 -14.83 4.48
N ARG A 47 -2.36 -15.73 3.60
CA ARG A 47 -3.47 -15.51 2.66
C ARG A 47 -4.38 -16.70 2.67
N VAL A 48 -5.67 -16.47 2.45
CA VAL A 48 -6.62 -17.56 2.26
C VAL A 48 -6.43 -18.07 0.83
N GLN A 49 -5.93 -19.30 0.68
CA GLN A 49 -5.75 -19.95 -0.61
C GLN A 49 -6.80 -21.03 -0.83
N GLU A 50 -7.17 -21.76 0.23
CA GLU A 50 -8.15 -22.84 0.19
C GLU A 50 -9.34 -22.49 1.09
N LEU A 51 -10.46 -22.12 0.46
CA LEU A 51 -11.74 -21.82 1.11
C LEU A 51 -12.67 -23.03 1.04
N LEU A 52 -13.12 -23.51 2.20
CA LEU A 52 -14.17 -24.51 2.30
C LEU A 52 -15.52 -23.83 2.54
N LEU A 53 -16.42 -23.91 1.57
CA LEU A 53 -17.81 -23.50 1.73
C LEU A 53 -18.66 -24.72 2.11
N VAL A 54 -19.41 -24.60 3.20
CA VAL A 54 -20.34 -25.62 3.67
C VAL A 54 -21.75 -25.05 3.62
N SER A 55 -22.55 -25.51 2.68
CA SER A 55 -23.93 -25.06 2.52
C SER A 55 -24.80 -26.16 1.92
N SER A 56 -26.05 -26.25 2.36
CA SER A 56 -27.00 -27.18 1.74
C SER A 56 -27.16 -26.89 0.24
N LEU A 57 -27.64 -27.87 -0.52
CA LEU A 57 -27.91 -27.69 -1.96
C LEU A 57 -28.85 -26.50 -2.24
N TYR A 58 -29.82 -26.26 -1.35
CA TYR A 58 -30.74 -25.13 -1.48
C TYR A 58 -30.08 -23.78 -1.20
N GLU A 59 -29.25 -23.69 -0.15
CA GLU A 59 -28.47 -22.47 0.12
C GLU A 59 -27.42 -22.21 -0.97
N SER A 60 -26.79 -23.26 -1.51
CA SER A 60 -25.91 -23.14 -2.68
C SER A 60 -26.67 -22.57 -3.87
N PHE A 61 -27.89 -23.06 -4.13
CA PHE A 61 -28.73 -22.53 -5.19
C PHE A 61 -29.06 -21.04 -4.99
N ILE A 62 -29.39 -20.61 -3.76
CA ILE A 62 -29.65 -19.19 -3.44
C ILE A 62 -28.39 -18.34 -3.68
N LEU A 63 -27.22 -18.83 -3.27
CA LEU A 63 -25.95 -18.14 -3.55
C LEU A 63 -25.64 -18.08 -5.04
N GLU A 64 -26.10 -19.07 -5.80
CA GLU A 64 -25.88 -19.20 -7.24
C GLU A 64 -26.88 -18.42 -8.10
N GLU A 65 -28.00 -17.90 -7.55
CA GLU A 65 -28.93 -17.03 -8.29
C GLU A 65 -28.23 -15.77 -8.83
N ASP A 66 -27.20 -15.28 -8.12
CA ASP A 66 -26.35 -14.17 -8.55
C ASP A 66 -25.19 -14.60 -9.49
N GLY A 67 -25.05 -15.90 -9.78
CA GLY A 67 -23.97 -16.53 -10.55
C GLY A 67 -23.21 -17.59 -9.75
N LEU A 68 -22.44 -18.47 -10.41
CA LEU A 68 -21.63 -19.47 -9.69
C LEU A 68 -20.75 -18.78 -8.65
N LEU A 69 -20.80 -19.23 -7.38
CA LEU A 69 -20.11 -18.55 -6.28
C LEU A 69 -18.61 -18.34 -6.52
N THR A 70 -17.97 -19.33 -7.14
CA THR A 70 -16.57 -19.26 -7.55
C THR A 70 -16.36 -18.12 -8.56
N ASP A 71 -17.28 -17.94 -9.51
CA ASP A 71 -17.22 -16.88 -10.50
C ASP A 71 -17.48 -15.51 -9.87
N LEU A 72 -18.37 -15.43 -8.88
CA LEU A 72 -18.62 -14.21 -8.10
C LEU A 72 -17.40 -13.76 -7.28
N ILE A 73 -16.70 -14.69 -6.62
CA ILE A 73 -15.45 -14.37 -5.92
C ILE A 73 -14.38 -13.97 -6.95
N ASN A 74 -14.28 -14.69 -8.07
CA ASN A 74 -13.31 -14.37 -9.11
C ASN A 74 -13.57 -13.00 -9.75
N SER A 75 -14.83 -12.65 -10.03
CA SER A 75 -15.21 -11.37 -10.63
C SER A 75 -14.83 -10.20 -9.72
N GLU A 76 -15.14 -10.28 -8.43
CA GLU A 76 -14.75 -9.25 -7.45
C GLU A 76 -13.23 -9.10 -7.34
N TYR A 77 -12.48 -10.21 -7.39
CA TYR A 77 -11.02 -10.14 -7.42
C TYR A 77 -10.47 -9.50 -8.69
N LEU A 78 -11.08 -9.79 -9.85
CA LEU A 78 -10.70 -9.20 -11.14
C LEU A 78 -11.03 -7.70 -11.20
N GLU A 79 -12.24 -7.30 -10.81
CA GLU A 79 -12.67 -5.90 -10.74
C GLU A 79 -11.75 -5.08 -9.82
N LEU A 80 -11.33 -5.68 -8.71
CA LEU A 80 -10.44 -5.06 -7.75
C LEU A 80 -8.94 -5.20 -8.10
N ASN A 81 -8.60 -5.80 -9.24
CA ASN A 81 -7.22 -6.07 -9.69
C ASN A 81 -6.38 -6.77 -8.61
N LEU A 82 -7.00 -7.67 -7.84
CA LEU A 82 -6.33 -8.47 -6.82
C LEU A 82 -5.58 -9.64 -7.47
N SER A 83 -4.53 -10.12 -6.80
CA SER A 83 -3.58 -11.07 -7.38
C SER A 83 -4.22 -12.42 -7.72
N HIS A 84 -4.78 -13.10 -6.72
CA HIS A 84 -5.35 -14.44 -6.86
C HIS A 84 -6.52 -14.63 -5.90
N ALA A 85 -7.64 -15.10 -6.43
CA ALA A 85 -8.78 -15.57 -5.65
C ALA A 85 -8.47 -16.92 -4.99
N PRO A 86 -9.05 -17.22 -3.82
CA PRO A 86 -8.91 -18.54 -3.21
C PRO A 86 -9.60 -19.60 -4.07
N ARG A 87 -9.07 -20.81 -4.04
CA ARG A 87 -9.79 -21.98 -4.55
C ARG A 87 -10.93 -22.30 -3.59
N VAL A 88 -12.13 -22.44 -4.15
CA VAL A 88 -13.33 -22.77 -3.39
C VAL A 88 -13.61 -24.26 -3.53
N THR A 89 -13.73 -24.95 -2.39
CA THR A 89 -14.28 -26.30 -2.31
C THR A 89 -15.64 -26.21 -1.65
N HIS A 90 -16.69 -26.71 -2.31
CA HIS A 90 -18.04 -26.77 -1.76
C HIS A 90 -18.38 -28.20 -1.30
N VAL A 91 -19.08 -28.28 -0.18
CA VAL A 91 -19.64 -29.52 0.39
C VAL A 91 -21.01 -29.24 1.01
N SER A 92 -21.86 -30.26 1.09
CA SER A 92 -23.28 -30.07 1.48
C SER A 92 -23.57 -30.39 2.94
N THR A 93 -22.64 -31.03 3.65
CA THR A 93 -22.86 -31.49 5.04
C THR A 93 -21.63 -31.26 5.93
N GLY A 94 -21.86 -31.21 7.25
CA GLY A 94 -20.77 -31.14 8.23
C GLY A 94 -19.83 -32.34 8.16
N GLU A 95 -20.34 -33.55 7.90
CA GLU A 95 -19.52 -34.76 7.76
C GLU A 95 -18.52 -34.69 6.60
N GLU A 96 -18.99 -34.28 5.43
CA GLU A 96 -18.14 -34.08 4.25
C GLU A 96 -17.11 -32.99 4.51
N ALA A 97 -17.50 -31.88 5.14
CA ALA A 97 -16.59 -30.82 5.51
C ALA A 97 -15.47 -31.31 6.44
N LEU A 98 -15.81 -32.07 7.49
CA LEU A 98 -14.81 -32.65 8.40
C LEU A 98 -13.89 -33.65 7.69
N LYS A 99 -14.38 -34.38 6.68
CA LYS A 99 -13.55 -35.24 5.83
C LYS A 99 -12.53 -34.40 5.03
N VAL A 100 -12.99 -33.36 4.34
CA VAL A 100 -12.11 -32.46 3.57
C VAL A 100 -11.04 -31.82 4.46
N ILE A 101 -11.41 -31.34 5.65
CA ILE A 101 -10.48 -30.68 6.59
C ILE A 101 -9.36 -31.63 7.05
N ARG A 102 -9.62 -32.94 7.17
CA ARG A 102 -8.62 -33.96 7.52
C ARG A 102 -7.72 -34.34 6.35
N GLU A 103 -8.26 -34.34 5.14
CA GLU A 103 -7.56 -34.83 3.94
C GLU A 103 -6.78 -33.74 3.19
N ARG A 104 -7.17 -32.47 3.35
CA ARG A 104 -6.66 -31.35 2.55
C ARG A 104 -6.33 -30.11 3.40
N PRO A 105 -5.44 -29.23 2.92
CA PRO A 105 -5.29 -27.89 3.48
C PRO A 105 -6.60 -27.11 3.31
N VAL A 106 -6.96 -26.37 4.36
CA VAL A 106 -8.11 -25.46 4.39
C VAL A 106 -7.66 -24.29 5.26
N ASP A 107 -7.80 -23.07 4.74
CA ASP A 107 -7.37 -21.84 5.41
C ASP A 107 -8.54 -21.08 6.04
N LEU A 108 -9.75 -21.31 5.54
CA LEU A 108 -10.99 -20.68 5.99
C LEU A 108 -12.18 -21.61 5.74
N VAL A 109 -13.07 -21.71 6.72
CA VAL A 109 -14.39 -22.33 6.57
C VAL A 109 -15.45 -21.23 6.60
N ILE A 110 -16.26 -21.14 5.55
CA ILE A 110 -17.51 -20.37 5.54
C ILE A 110 -18.66 -21.37 5.56
N SER A 111 -19.47 -21.32 6.62
CA SER A 111 -20.60 -22.22 6.83
C SER A 111 -21.89 -21.45 6.73
N MET A 112 -22.84 -21.94 5.94
CA MET A 112 -24.24 -21.53 6.06
C MET A 112 -24.88 -22.18 7.30
N THR A 113 -26.15 -21.87 7.56
CA THR A 113 -26.85 -22.30 8.77
C THR A 113 -27.39 -23.72 8.67
N ARG A 114 -27.70 -24.23 7.47
CA ARG A 114 -28.31 -25.56 7.27
C ARG A 114 -27.27 -26.62 6.88
N LEU A 115 -26.77 -27.37 7.86
CA LEU A 115 -25.66 -28.32 7.70
C LEU A 115 -26.06 -29.81 7.63
N GLY A 116 -27.28 -30.12 7.18
CA GLY A 116 -27.70 -31.50 6.93
C GLY A 116 -27.61 -32.41 8.16
N GLY A 117 -28.27 -32.03 9.26
CA GLY A 117 -28.31 -32.80 10.51
C GLY A 117 -27.31 -32.33 11.59
N TRP A 118 -26.37 -31.45 11.23
CA TRP A 118 -25.44 -30.84 12.17
C TRP A 118 -25.96 -29.49 12.70
N ASN A 119 -25.69 -29.22 13.98
CA ASN A 119 -25.76 -27.86 14.52
C ASN A 119 -24.46 -27.11 14.16
N VAL A 120 -24.56 -25.83 13.79
CA VAL A 120 -23.41 -24.97 13.45
C VAL A 120 -22.38 -24.89 14.58
N SER A 121 -22.81 -24.82 15.84
CA SER A 121 -21.91 -24.84 17.01
C SER A 121 -21.13 -26.14 17.10
N GLU A 122 -21.83 -27.27 17.01
CA GLU A 122 -21.25 -28.61 17.09
C GLU A 122 -20.27 -28.86 15.94
N PHE A 123 -20.64 -28.40 14.74
CA PHE A 123 -19.78 -28.44 13.57
C PHE A 123 -18.51 -27.61 13.80
N ALA A 124 -18.64 -26.36 14.25
CA ALA A 124 -17.48 -25.51 14.56
C ALA A 124 -16.57 -26.15 15.61
N GLU A 125 -17.13 -26.73 16.68
CA GLU A 125 -16.36 -27.45 17.71
C GLU A 125 -15.65 -28.68 17.14
N ALA A 126 -16.29 -29.42 16.24
CA ALA A 126 -15.66 -30.53 15.53
C ALA A 126 -14.51 -30.06 14.63
N VAL A 127 -14.67 -28.92 13.95
CA VAL A 127 -13.59 -28.31 13.16
C VAL A 127 -12.42 -27.91 14.07
N LYS A 128 -12.69 -27.21 15.18
CA LYS A 128 -11.64 -26.77 16.12
C LYS A 128 -10.93 -27.93 16.81
N ARG A 129 -11.60 -29.07 17.04
CA ARG A 129 -10.95 -30.30 17.52
C ARG A 129 -9.92 -30.86 16.53
N ILE A 130 -10.13 -30.67 15.24
CA ILE A 130 -9.19 -31.12 14.20
C ILE A 130 -8.09 -30.06 13.98
N LYS A 131 -8.49 -28.79 13.84
CA LYS A 131 -7.59 -27.64 13.62
C LYS A 131 -8.03 -26.45 14.49
N PRO A 132 -7.47 -26.26 15.70
CA PRO A 132 -7.90 -25.21 16.63
C PRO A 132 -7.80 -23.78 16.07
N ALA A 133 -6.81 -23.51 15.22
CA ALA A 133 -6.58 -22.19 14.64
C ALA A 133 -7.39 -21.91 13.36
N LEU A 134 -8.03 -22.93 12.76
CA LEU A 134 -8.75 -22.78 11.49
C LEU A 134 -9.96 -21.86 11.68
N PRO A 135 -10.03 -20.69 11.03
CA PRO A 135 -11.16 -19.78 11.18
C PRO A 135 -12.47 -20.40 10.66
N VAL A 136 -13.52 -20.32 11.48
CA VAL A 136 -14.87 -20.77 11.13
C VAL A 136 -15.80 -19.57 11.19
N ILE A 137 -16.30 -19.18 10.01
CA ILE A 137 -17.21 -18.05 9.85
C ILE A 137 -18.57 -18.58 9.44
N VAL A 138 -19.62 -18.10 10.10
CA VAL A 138 -21.00 -18.44 9.77
C VAL A 138 -21.59 -17.32 8.93
N LEU A 139 -22.22 -17.67 7.83
CA LEU A 139 -22.96 -16.76 6.98
C LEU A 139 -24.44 -17.13 7.09
N ALA A 140 -25.25 -16.25 7.68
CA ALA A 140 -26.68 -16.46 7.85
C ALA A 140 -27.45 -15.89 6.65
N ASP A 141 -28.41 -16.64 6.14
CA ASP A 141 -29.32 -16.24 5.06
C ASP A 141 -30.34 -15.19 5.52
N GLU A 142 -30.82 -15.26 6.77
CA GLU A 142 -31.81 -14.32 7.29
C GLU A 142 -31.47 -13.71 8.66
N PRO A 143 -31.70 -12.39 8.86
CA PRO A 143 -31.42 -11.72 10.14
C PRO A 143 -32.21 -12.25 11.34
N HIS A 144 -33.33 -12.95 11.14
CA HIS A 144 -34.14 -13.48 12.24
C HIS A 144 -33.66 -14.84 12.74
N GLU A 145 -32.95 -15.61 11.91
CA GLU A 145 -32.23 -16.82 12.35
C GLU A 145 -31.07 -16.45 13.31
N LEU A 146 -30.56 -15.21 13.26
CA LEU A 146 -29.62 -14.69 14.25
C LEU A 146 -30.17 -14.69 15.68
N ALA A 147 -31.49 -14.55 15.88
CA ALA A 147 -32.09 -14.59 17.22
C ALA A 147 -32.15 -16.02 17.77
N ARG A 148 -32.33 -17.03 16.91
CA ARG A 148 -32.25 -18.46 17.25
C ARG A 148 -30.82 -18.91 17.54
N HIS A 149 -29.85 -18.25 16.93
CA HIS A 149 -28.42 -18.54 17.07
C HIS A 149 -27.65 -17.45 17.85
N GLY A 150 -28.35 -16.55 18.54
CA GLY A 150 -27.81 -15.32 19.16
C GLY A 150 -26.83 -15.55 20.32
N GLU A 151 -26.67 -16.81 20.74
CA GLU A 151 -25.70 -17.25 21.74
C GLU A 151 -24.38 -17.75 21.13
N LEU A 152 -24.29 -17.93 19.80
CA LEU A 152 -23.07 -18.39 19.10
C LEU A 152 -21.85 -17.53 19.46
N HIS A 153 -22.02 -16.22 19.56
CA HIS A 153 -20.89 -15.29 19.74
C HIS A 153 -20.22 -15.32 21.11
N ARG A 154 -20.90 -15.83 22.15
CA ARG A 154 -20.38 -15.71 23.53
C ARG A 154 -19.73 -16.98 24.08
N GLN A 155 -19.94 -18.15 23.47
CA GLN A 155 -19.49 -19.44 24.03
C GLN A 155 -19.14 -20.52 23.00
N THR A 156 -19.02 -20.22 21.70
CA THR A 156 -18.85 -21.27 20.69
C THR A 156 -17.52 -21.19 19.95
N ALA A 157 -17.16 -22.29 19.31
CA ALA A 157 -16.04 -22.43 18.40
C ALA A 157 -16.12 -21.58 17.11
N VAL A 158 -17.21 -20.81 16.92
CA VAL A 158 -17.40 -19.91 15.77
C VAL A 158 -16.64 -18.60 15.99
N ASP A 159 -15.79 -18.22 15.03
CA ASP A 159 -15.02 -16.98 15.13
C ASP A 159 -15.90 -15.73 14.92
N ARG A 160 -16.77 -15.76 13.90
CA ARG A 160 -17.71 -14.67 13.58
C ARG A 160 -18.96 -15.19 12.86
N VAL A 161 -20.06 -14.46 13.03
CA VAL A 161 -21.30 -14.63 12.25
C VAL A 161 -21.47 -13.40 11.35
N LEU A 162 -21.86 -13.54 10.10
CA LEU A 162 -22.25 -12.45 9.20
C LEU A 162 -23.59 -12.78 8.55
N VAL A 163 -24.23 -11.80 7.93
CA VAL A 163 -25.48 -12.00 7.18
C VAL A 163 -25.22 -11.83 5.69
N TRP A 164 -25.71 -12.78 4.90
CA TRP A 164 -25.80 -12.66 3.46
C TRP A 164 -26.86 -11.62 3.11
N ASN A 165 -26.47 -10.61 2.34
CA ASN A 165 -27.33 -9.51 1.93
C ASN A 165 -27.63 -9.52 0.42
N GLY A 166 -27.35 -10.62 -0.28
CA GLY A 166 -27.44 -10.70 -1.74
C GLY A 166 -26.31 -9.97 -2.48
N ASP A 167 -25.16 -9.75 -1.84
CA ASP A 167 -23.99 -9.13 -2.48
C ASP A 167 -22.74 -9.96 -2.22
N ALA A 168 -22.16 -10.51 -3.28
CA ALA A 168 -20.95 -11.32 -3.24
C ALA A 168 -19.75 -10.62 -2.58
N LYS A 169 -19.75 -9.29 -2.51
CA LYS A 169 -18.74 -8.51 -1.77
C LYS A 169 -18.59 -8.95 -0.33
N ILE A 170 -19.64 -9.49 0.31
CA ILE A 170 -19.54 -10.02 1.67
C ILE A 170 -18.54 -11.18 1.78
N LEU A 171 -18.44 -12.05 0.77
CA LEU A 171 -17.52 -13.18 0.78
C LEU A 171 -16.08 -12.72 0.69
N LEU A 172 -15.80 -11.80 -0.25
CA LEU A 172 -14.52 -11.11 -0.33
C LEU A 172 -14.19 -10.45 1.02
N ALA A 173 -15.14 -9.74 1.59
CA ALA A 173 -14.96 -9.00 2.83
C ALA A 173 -14.66 -9.93 4.02
N ILE A 174 -15.29 -11.11 4.10
CA ILE A 174 -14.97 -12.16 5.09
C ILE A 174 -13.53 -12.64 4.92
N ILE A 175 -13.13 -12.96 3.68
CA ILE A 175 -11.75 -13.39 3.38
C ILE A 175 -10.76 -12.32 3.84
N LYS A 176 -11.00 -11.05 3.49
CA LYS A 176 -10.11 -9.95 3.86
C LYS A 176 -10.09 -9.68 5.36
N LEU A 177 -11.21 -9.84 6.06
CA LEU A 177 -11.29 -9.69 7.52
C LEU A 177 -10.43 -10.75 8.24
N VAL A 178 -10.48 -11.99 7.75
CA VAL A 178 -9.65 -13.08 8.28
C VAL A 178 -8.17 -12.83 7.99
N GLU A 179 -7.82 -12.47 6.76
CA GLU A 179 -6.44 -12.12 6.38
C GLU A 179 -5.90 -10.96 7.21
N ASP A 180 -6.69 -9.89 7.40
CA ASP A 180 -6.27 -8.73 8.18
C ASP A 180 -6.00 -9.12 9.64
N ARG A 181 -6.84 -9.95 10.26
CA ARG A 181 -6.61 -10.47 11.62
C ARG A 181 -5.33 -11.30 11.73
N LEU A 182 -5.05 -12.14 10.74
CA LEU A 182 -3.86 -13.01 10.74
C LEU A 182 -2.55 -12.24 10.52
N ASN A 183 -2.60 -11.09 9.84
CA ASN A 183 -1.40 -10.37 9.43
C ASN A 183 -1.15 -9.07 10.19
N VAL A 184 -2.15 -8.48 10.86
CA VAL A 184 -2.03 -7.13 11.42
C VAL A 184 -0.82 -6.93 12.34
N GLU A 185 -0.47 -7.91 13.17
CA GLU A 185 0.68 -7.81 14.07
C GLU A 185 2.01 -7.79 13.30
N HIS A 186 2.18 -8.70 12.35
CA HIS A 186 3.36 -8.73 11.48
C HIS A 186 3.46 -7.45 10.65
N ASP A 187 2.37 -7.10 9.95
CA ASP A 187 2.33 -6.02 8.99
C ASP A 187 2.51 -4.63 9.62
N THR A 188 1.99 -4.42 10.84
CA THR A 188 2.23 -3.18 11.59
C THR A 188 3.70 -3.07 12.02
N SER A 189 4.32 -4.17 12.48
CA SER A 189 5.71 -4.14 12.93
C SER A 189 6.73 -3.97 11.79
N VAL A 190 6.49 -4.62 10.64
CA VAL A 190 7.45 -4.66 9.53
C VAL A 190 7.27 -3.48 8.57
N GLY A 191 6.04 -3.01 8.37
CA GLY A 191 5.72 -2.03 7.34
C GLY A 191 4.93 -0.80 7.79
N ASP A 192 4.74 -0.57 9.09
CA ASP A 192 3.92 0.54 9.64
C ASP A 192 2.51 0.59 9.02
N VAL A 193 1.96 -0.59 8.68
CA VAL A 193 0.64 -0.69 8.05
C VAL A 193 -0.42 -0.13 8.99
N ARG A 194 -1.32 0.70 8.46
CA ARG A 194 -2.33 1.38 9.27
C ARG A 194 -3.51 0.48 9.62
N VAL A 195 -4.21 0.82 10.70
CA VAL A 195 -5.34 0.06 11.23
C VAL A 195 -6.58 0.95 11.37
N ILE A 196 -7.74 0.44 10.97
CA ILE A 196 -9.06 0.99 11.29
C ILE A 196 -9.73 0.05 12.28
N ILE A 197 -10.17 0.58 13.42
CA ILE A 197 -10.99 -0.18 14.38
C ILE A 197 -12.46 0.09 14.07
N LEU A 198 -13.23 -0.97 13.87
CA LEU A 198 -14.69 -0.94 13.78
C LEU A 198 -15.26 -1.59 15.04
N VAL A 199 -15.96 -0.81 15.87
CA VAL A 199 -16.66 -1.29 17.06
C VAL A 199 -18.16 -1.35 16.75
N GLU A 200 -18.66 -2.56 16.53
CA GLU A 200 -20.05 -2.81 16.18
C GLU A 200 -20.44 -4.22 16.65
N ASN A 201 -21.45 -4.31 17.51
CA ASN A 201 -21.92 -5.58 18.04
C ASN A 201 -23.17 -6.10 17.32
N SER A 202 -23.77 -5.33 16.42
CA SER A 202 -24.89 -5.77 15.61
C SER A 202 -24.40 -6.45 14.33
N VAL A 203 -24.68 -7.75 14.23
CA VAL A 203 -24.38 -8.57 13.04
C VAL A 203 -24.86 -7.93 11.75
N ARG A 204 -26.07 -7.37 11.78
CA ARG A 204 -26.66 -6.69 10.62
C ARG A 204 -25.80 -5.51 10.15
N PHE A 205 -25.37 -4.65 11.07
CA PHE A 205 -24.65 -3.43 10.71
C PHE A 205 -23.23 -3.72 10.23
N TYR A 206 -22.44 -4.53 10.94
CA TYR A 206 -21.09 -4.81 10.46
C TYR A 206 -21.08 -5.65 9.18
N SER A 207 -22.07 -6.52 8.95
CA SER A 207 -22.19 -7.26 7.68
C SER A 207 -22.44 -6.31 6.50
N THR A 208 -23.03 -5.12 6.72
CA THR A 208 -23.17 -4.10 5.68
C THR A 208 -21.96 -3.17 5.60
N TYR A 209 -21.35 -2.81 6.73
CA TYR A 209 -20.24 -1.85 6.76
C TYR A 209 -18.93 -2.43 6.24
N ILE A 210 -18.61 -3.67 6.60
CA ILE A 210 -17.32 -4.28 6.26
C ILE A 210 -17.10 -4.36 4.73
N PRO A 211 -18.07 -4.82 3.92
CA PRO A 211 -17.95 -4.79 2.45
C PRO A 211 -17.73 -3.37 1.90
N LEU A 212 -18.47 -2.39 2.42
CA LEU A 212 -18.33 -0.98 2.00
C LEU A 212 -16.93 -0.45 2.31
N ILE A 213 -16.43 -0.64 3.53
CA ILE A 213 -15.12 -0.15 3.95
C ILE A 213 -14.03 -0.82 3.12
N TYR A 214 -14.07 -2.14 2.93
CA TYR A 214 -13.11 -2.83 2.06
C TYR A 214 -13.17 -2.32 0.62
N GLY A 215 -14.37 -2.09 0.06
CA GLY A 215 -14.52 -1.52 -1.27
C GLY A 215 -13.77 -0.18 -1.42
N GLU A 216 -13.90 0.73 -0.45
CA GLU A 216 -13.19 2.01 -0.49
C GLU A 216 -11.67 1.88 -0.24
N VAL A 217 -11.23 0.95 0.62
CA VAL A 217 -9.79 0.64 0.80
C VAL A 217 -9.17 0.15 -0.52
N MET A 218 -9.86 -0.74 -1.24
CA MET A 218 -9.35 -1.29 -2.49
C MET A 218 -9.34 -0.25 -3.61
N LYS A 219 -10.39 0.58 -3.72
CA LYS A 219 -10.43 1.73 -4.65
C LYS A 219 -9.28 2.72 -4.42
N LEU A 220 -9.00 3.07 -3.16
CA LEU A 220 -7.85 3.91 -2.83
C LEU A 220 -6.56 3.30 -3.36
N THR A 221 -6.34 2.01 -3.05
CA THR A 221 -5.15 1.28 -3.47
C THR A 221 -4.99 1.27 -5.00
N GLN A 222 -6.08 1.09 -5.74
CA GLN A 222 -6.08 1.16 -7.21
C GLN A 222 -5.75 2.56 -7.74
N SER A 223 -6.28 3.62 -7.13
CA SER A 223 -6.02 5.00 -7.58
C SER A 223 -4.53 5.37 -7.48
N LEU A 224 -3.82 4.83 -6.48
CA LEU A 224 -2.38 5.05 -6.31
C LEU A 224 -1.53 4.29 -7.32
N ILE A 225 -2.07 3.19 -7.85
CA ILE A 225 -1.41 2.32 -8.82
C ILE A 225 -1.41 2.94 -10.23
N ALA A 226 -2.41 3.74 -10.56
CA ALA A 226 -2.55 4.40 -11.86
C ALA A 226 -1.43 5.41 -12.19
N GLN A 227 -0.59 5.77 -11.20
CA GLN A 227 0.46 6.80 -11.32
C GLN A 227 1.79 6.29 -11.93
N GLY A 228 1.75 5.35 -12.88
CA GLY A 228 2.96 4.90 -13.61
C GLY A 228 3.85 3.88 -12.89
N LEU A 229 3.34 3.21 -11.83
CA LEU A 229 4.07 2.14 -11.13
C LEU A 229 4.16 0.86 -11.97
N ASN A 230 5.28 0.14 -11.87
CA ASN A 230 5.44 -1.19 -12.48
C ASN A 230 4.62 -2.27 -11.75
N HIS A 231 4.35 -3.41 -12.40
CA HIS A 231 3.48 -4.46 -11.86
C HIS A 231 3.87 -4.93 -10.44
N THR A 232 5.16 -5.11 -10.18
CA THR A 232 5.65 -5.52 -8.85
C THR A 232 5.35 -4.47 -7.78
N GLN A 233 5.59 -3.19 -8.04
CA GLN A 233 5.29 -2.11 -7.11
C GLN A 233 3.79 -2.00 -6.81
N ARG A 234 2.94 -2.28 -7.81
CA ARG A 234 1.49 -2.32 -7.63
C ARG A 234 1.07 -3.38 -6.61
N LEU A 235 1.58 -4.61 -6.78
CA LEU A 235 1.31 -5.72 -5.86
C LEU A 235 1.79 -5.43 -4.44
N LEU A 236 2.94 -4.77 -4.29
CA LEU A 236 3.49 -4.41 -2.98
C LEU A 236 2.62 -3.37 -2.26
N ARG A 237 2.14 -2.34 -2.98
CA ARG A 237 1.22 -1.36 -2.39
C ARG A 237 -0.11 -1.98 -1.93
N GLN A 238 -0.63 -2.96 -2.68
CA GLN A 238 -1.84 -3.70 -2.25
C GLN A 238 -1.69 -4.43 -0.92
N ARG A 239 -0.47 -4.86 -0.58
CA ARG A 239 -0.17 -5.51 0.71
C ARG A 239 -0.14 -4.51 1.86
N ALA A 240 0.33 -3.29 1.59
CA ALA A 240 0.41 -2.19 2.56
C ALA A 240 -0.91 -1.44 2.81
N ARG A 241 -2.03 -1.92 2.25
CA ARG A 241 -3.36 -1.36 2.51
C ARG A 241 -3.66 -1.34 4.01
N PRO A 242 -4.46 -0.37 4.51
CA PRO A 242 -4.95 -0.39 5.88
C PRO A 242 -5.70 -1.68 6.23
N LYS A 243 -5.50 -2.20 7.45
CA LYS A 243 -6.22 -3.36 8.00
C LYS A 243 -7.48 -2.91 8.73
N ILE A 244 -8.53 -3.72 8.67
CA ILE A 244 -9.77 -3.47 9.41
C ILE A 244 -9.89 -4.49 10.53
N LEU A 245 -10.05 -4.01 11.77
CA LEU A 245 -10.22 -4.86 12.95
C LEU A 245 -11.60 -4.62 13.57
N LEU A 246 -12.41 -5.68 13.64
CA LEU A 246 -13.76 -5.66 14.21
C LEU A 246 -13.73 -6.07 15.70
N ALA A 247 -14.25 -5.19 16.55
CA ALA A 247 -14.54 -5.45 17.95
C ALA A 247 -16.06 -5.41 18.22
N ALA A 248 -16.52 -6.31 19.09
CA ALA A 248 -17.92 -6.41 19.51
C ALA A 248 -18.15 -5.92 20.95
N THR A 249 -17.09 -5.77 21.75
CA THR A 249 -17.18 -5.28 23.14
C THR A 249 -16.15 -4.19 23.43
N TYR A 250 -16.33 -3.51 24.56
CA TYR A 250 -15.40 -2.51 25.05
C TYR A 250 -14.01 -3.06 25.30
N GLU A 251 -13.92 -4.25 25.87
CA GLU A 251 -12.66 -4.91 26.20
C GLU A 251 -11.88 -5.22 24.91
N GLU A 252 -12.55 -5.83 23.91
CA GLU A 252 -11.93 -6.07 22.60
C GLU A 252 -11.48 -4.76 21.94
N ALA A 253 -12.33 -3.73 21.94
CA ALA A 253 -12.00 -2.43 21.34
C ALA A 253 -10.82 -1.75 22.04
N TRP A 254 -10.75 -1.83 23.37
CA TRP A 254 -9.68 -1.27 24.16
C TRP A 254 -8.37 -2.01 23.96
N ASP A 255 -8.39 -3.34 23.92
CA ASP A 255 -7.20 -4.16 23.66
C ASP A 255 -6.61 -3.87 22.27
N LEU A 256 -7.48 -3.75 21.25
CA LEU A 256 -7.07 -3.34 19.92
C LEU A 256 -6.47 -1.92 19.92
N TYR A 257 -7.11 -0.97 20.62
CA TYR A 257 -6.60 0.39 20.72
C TYR A 257 -5.22 0.41 21.36
N VAL A 258 -5.03 -0.22 22.52
CA VAL A 258 -3.75 -0.24 23.23
C VAL A 258 -2.66 -0.88 22.38
N LYS A 259 -2.95 -2.01 21.73
CA LYS A 259 -1.99 -2.74 20.89
C LYS A 259 -1.59 -1.95 19.64
N TYR A 260 -2.52 -1.21 19.03
CA TYR A 260 -2.31 -0.60 17.70
C TYR A 260 -2.36 0.94 17.69
N ARG A 261 -2.38 1.63 18.84
CA ARG A 261 -2.56 3.10 18.95
C ARG A 261 -1.65 3.93 18.03
N ASP A 262 -0.41 3.49 17.82
CA ASP A 262 0.58 4.21 16.99
C ASP A 262 0.30 4.02 15.48
N HIS A 263 -0.45 2.97 15.15
CA HIS A 263 -0.81 2.50 13.81
C HIS A 263 -2.26 2.87 13.39
N LEU A 264 -3.04 3.52 14.25
CA LEU A 264 -4.43 3.85 13.92
C LEU A 264 -4.57 4.91 12.83
N LEU A 265 -5.45 4.66 11.87
CA LEU A 265 -5.93 5.63 10.89
C LEU A 265 -7.23 6.29 11.36
N GLY A 266 -8.10 5.53 12.04
CA GLY A 266 -9.33 6.03 12.61
C GLY A 266 -10.13 4.94 13.32
N VAL A 267 -11.21 5.37 13.99
CA VAL A 267 -12.13 4.50 14.72
C VAL A 267 -13.56 4.77 14.29
N ILE A 268 -14.32 3.73 14.03
CA ILE A 268 -15.76 3.78 13.78
C ILE A 268 -16.42 2.98 14.90
N SER A 269 -17.32 3.59 15.67
CA SER A 269 -17.87 2.96 16.88
C SER A 269 -19.37 3.20 17.04
N ASP A 270 -20.12 2.16 17.40
CA ASP A 270 -21.42 2.35 18.05
C ASP A 270 -21.25 3.15 19.35
N VAL A 271 -22.25 3.92 19.72
CA VAL A 271 -22.32 4.58 21.04
C VAL A 271 -22.67 3.55 22.12
N ARG A 272 -23.57 2.62 21.82
CA ARG A 272 -24.09 1.64 22.78
C ARG A 272 -23.64 0.24 22.40
N PHE A 273 -22.73 -0.33 23.18
CA PHE A 273 -22.28 -1.71 23.01
C PHE A 273 -21.89 -2.35 24.36
N PRO A 274 -21.68 -3.67 24.41
CA PRO A 274 -21.38 -4.37 25.66
C PRO A 274 -20.06 -3.94 26.30
N ARG A 275 -20.09 -3.76 27.63
CA ARG A 275 -18.94 -3.60 28.52
C ARG A 275 -19.15 -4.49 29.75
N ASN A 276 -18.15 -5.26 30.13
CA ASN A 276 -18.24 -6.28 31.17
C ASN A 276 -19.45 -7.20 30.97
N GLY A 277 -19.73 -7.58 29.71
CA GLY A 277 -20.85 -8.44 29.33
C GLY A 277 -22.25 -7.80 29.39
N ARG A 278 -22.37 -6.50 29.73
CA ARG A 278 -23.66 -5.79 29.81
C ARG A 278 -23.69 -4.62 28.82
N LEU A 279 -24.84 -4.39 28.19
CA LEU A 279 -25.00 -3.23 27.31
C LEU A 279 -24.85 -1.92 28.09
N ASP A 280 -23.86 -1.12 27.70
CA ASP A 280 -23.61 0.19 28.27
C ASP A 280 -24.01 1.26 27.23
N PRO A 281 -24.95 2.17 27.57
CA PRO A 281 -25.45 3.19 26.63
C PRO A 281 -24.44 4.27 26.29
N GLN A 282 -23.30 4.37 26.98
CA GLN A 282 -22.29 5.41 26.78
C GLN A 282 -20.89 4.85 26.49
N ALA A 283 -20.75 3.52 26.32
CA ALA A 283 -19.47 2.85 26.09
C ALA A 283 -18.63 3.51 24.98
N GLY A 284 -19.25 3.87 23.85
CA GLY A 284 -18.56 4.49 22.72
C GLY A 284 -18.11 5.93 22.98
N LEU A 285 -18.86 6.67 23.77
CA LEU A 285 -18.49 8.03 24.18
C LEU A 285 -17.31 8.01 25.14
N GLU A 286 -17.34 7.11 26.12
CA GLU A 286 -16.24 6.93 27.07
C GLU A 286 -14.97 6.43 26.37
N PHE A 287 -15.11 5.44 25.48
CA PHE A 287 -14.01 4.96 24.65
C PHE A 287 -13.39 6.09 23.82
N THR A 288 -14.22 6.90 23.15
CA THR A 288 -13.77 8.06 22.38
C THR A 288 -13.10 9.11 23.27
N GLY A 289 -13.67 9.39 24.44
CA GLY A 289 -13.09 10.33 25.41
C GLY A 289 -11.69 9.90 25.85
N GLN A 290 -11.47 8.60 26.11
CA GLN A 290 -10.16 8.08 26.45
C GLN A 290 -9.17 8.19 25.29
N ILE A 291 -9.57 7.83 24.07
CA ILE A 291 -8.75 8.00 22.86
C ILE A 291 -8.28 9.45 22.72
N ARG A 292 -9.17 10.42 22.95
CA ARG A 292 -8.87 11.86 22.82
C ARG A 292 -7.78 12.35 23.76
N THR A 293 -7.57 11.70 24.91
CA THR A 293 -6.50 12.07 25.86
C THR A 293 -5.09 11.85 25.30
N GLN A 294 -4.91 10.82 24.47
CA GLN A 294 -3.61 10.45 23.89
C GLN A 294 -3.52 10.80 22.39
N ALA A 295 -4.65 10.80 21.68
CA ALA A 295 -4.76 11.02 20.25
C ALA A 295 -5.86 12.05 19.93
N PRO A 296 -5.63 13.35 20.22
CA PRO A 296 -6.65 14.41 20.10
C PRO A 296 -7.16 14.61 18.67
N HIS A 297 -6.35 14.26 17.66
CA HIS A 297 -6.67 14.45 16.25
C HIS A 297 -7.00 13.15 15.50
N LEU A 298 -7.12 12.00 16.18
CA LEU A 298 -7.49 10.75 15.52
C LEU A 298 -8.92 10.87 14.96
N PRO A 299 -9.17 10.59 13.67
CA PRO A 299 -10.54 10.54 13.15
C PRO A 299 -11.39 9.52 13.91
N VAL A 300 -12.54 9.95 14.44
CA VAL A 300 -13.51 9.07 15.10
C VAL A 300 -14.89 9.34 14.52
N LEU A 301 -15.60 8.26 14.17
CA LEU A 301 -16.99 8.26 13.75
C LEU A 301 -17.83 7.51 14.78
N LEU A 302 -18.68 8.23 15.50
CA LEU A 302 -19.69 7.64 16.36
C LEU A 302 -20.96 7.40 15.57
N GLN A 303 -21.66 6.33 15.87
CA GLN A 303 -22.96 6.03 15.26
C GLN A 303 -23.96 5.58 16.30
N SER A 304 -25.22 5.99 16.13
CA SER A 304 -26.31 5.58 17.03
C SER A 304 -27.66 5.62 16.31
N SER A 305 -28.62 4.83 16.82
CA SER A 305 -30.02 4.96 16.43
C SER A 305 -30.72 6.16 17.08
N ASP A 306 -30.11 6.75 18.11
CA ASP A 306 -30.60 7.92 18.83
C ASP A 306 -29.81 9.16 18.41
N ALA A 307 -30.49 10.11 17.78
CA ALA A 307 -29.88 11.33 17.24
C ALA A 307 -29.42 12.31 18.34
N SER A 308 -29.88 12.15 19.58
CA SER A 308 -29.48 13.02 20.71
C SER A 308 -27.99 12.93 21.02
N PHE A 309 -27.32 11.85 20.60
CA PHE A 309 -25.87 11.67 20.76
C PHE A 309 -25.02 12.53 19.83
N ALA A 310 -25.61 13.17 18.80
CA ALA A 310 -24.86 14.04 17.88
C ALA A 310 -24.12 15.16 18.63
N ALA A 311 -24.81 15.86 19.53
CA ALA A 311 -24.21 16.94 20.33
C ALA A 311 -23.10 16.44 21.28
N GLN A 312 -23.17 15.16 21.70
CA GLN A 312 -22.13 14.55 22.54
C GLN A 312 -20.91 14.16 21.71
N ALA A 313 -21.11 13.64 20.50
CA ALA A 313 -20.04 13.38 19.55
C ALA A 313 -19.29 14.66 19.16
N ASP A 314 -20.02 15.74 18.89
CA ASP A 314 -19.44 17.06 18.56
C ASP A 314 -18.54 17.58 19.69
N ARG A 315 -18.98 17.45 20.95
CA ARG A 315 -18.15 17.83 22.12
C ARG A 315 -16.86 17.02 22.25
N LEU A 316 -16.84 15.80 21.70
CA LEU A 316 -15.66 14.94 21.65
C LEU A 316 -14.85 15.14 20.36
N ASN A 317 -15.19 16.11 19.50
CA ASN A 317 -14.62 16.27 18.16
C ASN A 317 -14.68 14.96 17.35
N ALA A 318 -15.81 14.26 17.42
CA ALA A 318 -16.09 13.06 16.64
C ALA A 318 -17.22 13.34 15.64
N CYS A 319 -17.13 12.74 14.46
CA CYS A 319 -18.23 12.75 13.51
C CYS A 319 -19.37 11.86 14.03
N PHE A 320 -20.61 12.12 13.62
CA PHE A 320 -21.78 11.35 14.04
C PHE A 320 -22.58 10.82 12.84
N LEU A 321 -22.99 9.56 12.88
CA LEU A 321 -23.96 8.96 11.96
C LEU A 321 -25.22 8.49 12.68
N HIS A 322 -26.37 8.77 12.05
CA HIS A 322 -27.65 8.23 12.50
C HIS A 322 -27.94 6.90 11.79
N LYS A 323 -28.00 5.79 12.55
CA LYS A 323 -28.20 4.42 12.04
C LYS A 323 -29.52 4.19 11.29
N LYS A 324 -30.50 5.09 11.45
CA LYS A 324 -31.79 5.02 10.75
C LYS A 324 -31.89 5.98 9.57
N SER A 325 -30.80 6.67 9.23
CA SER A 325 -30.76 7.52 8.04
C SER A 325 -30.81 6.68 6.77
N TRP A 326 -31.57 7.14 5.77
CA TRP A 326 -31.57 6.58 4.42
C TRP A 326 -30.21 6.72 3.72
N THR A 327 -29.39 7.69 4.16
CA THR A 327 -28.05 7.97 3.61
C THR A 327 -26.92 7.28 4.39
N LEU A 328 -27.21 6.41 5.35
CA LEU A 328 -26.24 5.82 6.28
C LEU A 328 -24.94 5.33 5.62
N LEU A 329 -25.05 4.54 4.55
CA LEU A 329 -23.88 4.00 3.84
C LEU A 329 -23.12 5.07 3.07
N GLN A 330 -23.84 6.05 2.50
CA GLN A 330 -23.23 7.18 1.81
C GLN A 330 -22.48 8.08 2.80
N ASP A 331 -23.04 8.31 3.99
CA ASP A 331 -22.40 9.13 5.02
C ASP A 331 -21.18 8.43 5.64
N LEU A 332 -21.25 7.11 5.83
CA LEU A 332 -20.09 6.31 6.19
C LEU A 332 -19.00 6.43 5.12
N ARG A 333 -19.35 6.29 3.84
CA ARG A 333 -18.42 6.49 2.73
C ARG A 333 -17.80 7.89 2.75
N ASN A 334 -18.61 8.93 2.98
CA ASN A 334 -18.14 10.31 3.06
C ASN A 334 -17.10 10.49 4.18
N PHE A 335 -17.30 9.86 5.34
CA PHE A 335 -16.32 9.85 6.42
C PHE A 335 -15.01 9.17 6.01
N LEU A 336 -15.06 8.00 5.36
CA LEU A 336 -13.85 7.33 4.88
C LEU A 336 -13.06 8.22 3.92
N LEU A 337 -13.76 8.86 2.97
CA LEU A 337 -13.14 9.72 1.96
C LEU A 337 -12.57 11.00 2.56
N ALA A 338 -13.32 11.70 3.42
CA ALA A 338 -12.97 13.03 3.91
C ALA A 338 -12.07 13.01 5.16
N ASN A 339 -12.13 11.96 5.99
CA ASN A 339 -11.49 11.94 7.30
C ASN A 339 -10.39 10.88 7.42
N LEU A 340 -10.52 9.74 6.74
CA LEU A 340 -9.49 8.68 6.75
C LEU A 340 -8.49 8.80 5.59
N GLY A 341 -8.63 9.84 4.77
CA GLY A 341 -7.73 10.07 3.64
C GLY A 341 -7.94 9.11 2.49
N PHE A 342 -9.13 8.53 2.30
CA PHE A 342 -9.40 7.67 1.14
C PHE A 342 -9.73 8.45 -0.13
N GLY A 343 -10.18 9.71 0.02
CA GLY A 343 -10.41 10.63 -1.08
C GLY A 343 -9.27 11.62 -1.28
N ASP A 344 -9.47 12.57 -2.20
CA ASP A 344 -8.56 13.69 -2.41
C ASP A 344 -8.32 14.48 -1.12
N PHE A 345 -7.14 15.09 -1.02
CA PHE A 345 -6.86 16.05 0.03
C PHE A 345 -7.64 17.32 -0.25
N VAL A 346 -8.65 17.61 0.58
CA VAL A 346 -9.44 18.83 0.48
C VAL A 346 -8.86 19.89 1.41
N PHE A 347 -8.28 20.94 0.85
CA PHE A 347 -7.81 22.09 1.58
C PHE A 347 -8.99 22.93 2.03
N LYS A 348 -9.10 23.15 3.34
CA LYS A 348 -10.18 23.89 3.97
C LYS A 348 -9.65 25.00 4.87
N LEU A 349 -10.42 26.06 4.98
CA LEU A 349 -10.25 27.05 6.05
C LEU A 349 -10.81 26.50 7.37
N PRO A 350 -10.47 27.10 8.53
CA PRO A 350 -11.02 26.70 9.81
C PRO A 350 -12.56 26.72 9.89
N ASP A 351 -13.21 27.53 9.05
CA ASP A 351 -14.68 27.62 8.92
C ASP A 351 -15.29 26.52 8.02
N GLY A 352 -14.47 25.64 7.46
CA GLY A 352 -14.88 24.52 6.62
C GLY A 352 -14.95 24.82 5.12
N ARG A 353 -14.79 26.08 4.67
CA ARG A 353 -14.80 26.41 3.24
C ARG A 353 -13.62 25.76 2.51
N GLU A 354 -13.92 25.10 1.39
CA GLU A 354 -12.91 24.51 0.50
C GLU A 354 -12.17 25.61 -0.28
N VAL A 355 -10.84 25.54 -0.30
CA VAL A 355 -9.95 26.47 -1.00
C VAL A 355 -9.03 25.78 -2.01
N GLY A 356 -9.13 24.46 -2.13
CA GLY A 356 -8.30 23.68 -3.02
C GLY A 356 -8.44 22.18 -2.82
N ARG A 357 -7.96 21.41 -3.80
CA ARG A 357 -8.01 19.95 -3.77
C ARG A 357 -6.77 19.35 -4.42
N ALA A 358 -6.29 18.23 -3.88
CA ALA A 358 -5.17 17.48 -4.43
C ALA A 358 -5.45 15.98 -4.42
N SER A 359 -5.30 15.32 -5.57
CA SER A 359 -5.53 13.88 -5.72
C SER A 359 -4.24 13.05 -5.58
N ASP A 360 -3.08 13.69 -5.71
CA ASP A 360 -1.76 13.05 -5.69
C ASP A 360 -0.67 13.93 -5.03
N LEU A 361 0.55 13.41 -4.89
CA LEU A 361 1.65 14.15 -4.26
C LEU A 361 2.09 15.39 -5.05
N ARG A 362 1.85 15.40 -6.37
CA ARG A 362 2.21 16.53 -7.24
C ARG A 362 1.25 17.69 -7.01
N SER A 363 -0.04 17.45 -7.19
CA SER A 363 -1.10 18.40 -6.92
C SER A 363 -1.11 18.85 -5.46
N LEU A 364 -0.73 18.00 -4.51
CA LEU A 364 -0.57 18.39 -3.11
C LEU A 364 0.51 19.46 -2.95
N ALA A 365 1.68 19.28 -3.57
CA ALA A 365 2.76 20.26 -3.52
C ALA A 365 2.38 21.56 -4.25
N GLU A 366 1.73 21.46 -5.42
CA GLU A 366 1.24 22.62 -6.19
C GLU A 366 0.23 23.43 -5.36
N MET A 367 -0.71 22.77 -4.67
CA MET A 367 -1.68 23.45 -3.81
C MET A 367 -1.04 24.05 -2.56
N ILE A 368 -0.14 23.35 -1.86
CA ILE A 368 0.56 23.88 -0.67
C ILE A 368 1.29 25.21 -1.00
N ALA A 369 1.79 25.35 -2.23
CA ALA A 369 2.47 26.56 -2.68
C ALA A 369 1.54 27.79 -2.74
N VAL A 370 0.24 27.60 -3.02
CA VAL A 370 -0.69 28.70 -3.33
C VAL A 370 -1.82 28.90 -2.31
N ILE A 371 -2.11 27.90 -1.47
CA ILE A 371 -3.22 27.99 -0.50
C ILE A 371 -3.00 29.09 0.55
N PRO A 372 -4.07 29.65 1.14
CA PRO A 372 -3.97 30.59 2.26
C PRO A 372 -3.23 30.01 3.47
N GLU A 373 -2.50 30.86 4.21
CA GLU A 373 -1.76 30.44 5.41
C GLU A 373 -2.68 29.89 6.51
N GLU A 374 -3.90 30.43 6.63
CA GLU A 374 -4.93 29.94 7.56
C GLU A 374 -5.29 28.48 7.30
N SER A 375 -5.42 28.09 6.03
CA SER A 375 -5.67 26.70 5.63
C SER A 375 -4.47 25.82 5.94
N LEU A 376 -3.26 26.27 5.60
CA LEU A 376 -2.03 25.55 5.89
C LEU A 376 -1.89 25.26 7.40
N ALA A 377 -2.10 26.28 8.23
CA ALA A 377 -2.05 26.17 9.68
C ALA A 377 -3.12 25.22 10.21
N PHE A 378 -4.34 25.30 9.68
CA PHE A 378 -5.43 24.40 10.03
C PHE A 378 -5.04 22.93 9.77
N HIS A 379 -4.60 22.61 8.56
CA HIS A 379 -4.25 21.22 8.21
C HIS A 379 -3.01 20.69 8.94
N ALA A 380 -1.99 21.54 9.13
CA ALA A 380 -0.77 21.15 9.83
C ALA A 380 -1.00 20.91 11.33
N LYS A 381 -1.82 21.74 12.00
CA LYS A 381 -2.14 21.56 13.42
C LYS A 381 -2.92 20.27 13.72
N HIS A 382 -3.73 19.82 12.78
CA HIS A 382 -4.59 18.64 12.93
C HIS A 382 -4.00 17.36 12.31
N ASN A 383 -2.72 17.36 11.92
CA ASN A 383 -2.04 16.21 11.31
C ASN A 383 -2.70 15.71 10.00
N HIS A 384 -3.46 16.55 9.29
CA HIS A 384 -4.18 16.14 8.09
C HIS A 384 -3.23 15.65 6.99
N PHE A 385 -2.08 16.33 6.80
CA PHE A 385 -1.07 15.93 5.81
C PHE A 385 -0.52 14.54 6.09
N SER A 386 -0.03 14.28 7.30
CA SER A 386 0.52 12.97 7.65
C SER A 386 -0.53 11.87 7.57
N ASN A 387 -1.78 12.13 7.98
CA ASN A 387 -2.85 11.12 7.92
C ASN A 387 -3.19 10.74 6.47
N TRP A 388 -3.28 11.73 5.58
CA TRP A 388 -3.58 11.49 4.16
C TRP A 388 -2.46 10.70 3.45
N LEU A 389 -1.21 10.93 3.85
CA LEU A 389 -0.04 10.19 3.36
C LEU A 389 0.03 8.77 3.93
N MET A 390 -0.26 8.59 5.22
CA MET A 390 -0.33 7.28 5.88
C MET A 390 -1.39 6.38 5.23
N ALA A 391 -2.56 6.93 4.89
CA ALA A 391 -3.61 6.20 4.18
C ALA A 391 -3.16 5.66 2.82
N ARG A 392 -2.21 6.35 2.18
CA ARG A 392 -1.66 6.04 0.85
C ARG A 392 -0.38 5.22 0.86
N SER A 393 -0.01 4.70 2.03
CA SER A 393 1.23 3.94 2.23
C SER A 393 2.52 4.75 1.97
N GLU A 394 2.45 6.09 2.04
CA GLU A 394 3.62 6.98 1.94
C GLU A 394 4.27 7.17 3.33
N PHE A 395 4.61 6.05 3.99
CA PHE A 395 5.01 5.99 5.41
C PHE A 395 6.28 6.80 5.72
N GLU A 396 7.29 6.73 4.85
CA GLU A 396 8.53 7.50 5.00
C GLU A 396 8.25 9.03 4.98
N LEU A 397 7.39 9.47 4.07
CA LEU A 397 7.03 10.87 3.95
C LEU A 397 6.19 11.33 5.15
N ALA A 398 5.22 10.50 5.56
CA ALA A 398 4.38 10.79 6.72
C ALA A 398 5.18 10.86 8.04
N SER A 399 6.15 9.95 8.24
CA SER A 399 7.01 9.93 9.44
C SER A 399 7.98 11.11 9.51
N ARG A 400 8.35 11.73 8.38
CA ARG A 400 9.10 13.00 8.36
C ARG A 400 8.24 14.20 8.74
N ILE A 401 6.96 14.20 8.35
CA ILE A 401 6.06 15.33 8.59
C ILE A 401 5.48 15.31 10.01
N ARG A 402 5.02 14.14 10.49
CA ARG A 402 4.26 13.98 11.75
C ARG A 402 4.94 14.51 13.02
N PRO A 403 6.26 14.36 13.24
CA PRO A 403 6.89 14.79 14.49
C PRO A 403 6.97 16.31 14.67
N ARG A 404 6.89 17.08 13.58
CA ARG A 404 7.09 18.54 13.59
C ARG A 404 5.80 19.27 13.91
N LYS A 405 5.72 19.89 15.08
CA LYS A 405 4.57 20.72 15.43
C LYS A 405 4.68 22.09 14.77
N VAL A 406 3.53 22.67 14.39
CA VAL A 406 3.46 24.05 13.86
C VAL A 406 4.10 25.06 14.83
N SER A 407 4.04 24.80 16.13
CA SER A 407 4.66 25.62 17.19
C SER A 407 6.19 25.63 17.18
N GLU A 408 6.85 24.72 16.46
CA GLU A 408 8.32 24.68 16.32
C GLU A 408 8.84 25.65 15.25
N PHE A 409 7.95 26.23 14.44
CA PHE A 409 8.32 27.13 13.35
C PHE A 409 8.11 28.59 13.78
N ALA A 410 8.97 29.50 13.27
CA ALA A 410 8.87 30.91 13.62
C ALA A 410 7.63 31.57 12.98
N ASN A 411 7.24 31.13 11.79
CA ASN A 411 6.06 31.60 11.07
C ASN A 411 5.49 30.50 10.16
N LEU A 412 4.31 30.74 9.58
CA LEU A 412 3.63 29.78 8.70
C LEU A 412 4.29 29.64 7.32
N ALA A 413 5.04 30.63 6.86
CA ALA A 413 5.81 30.51 5.63
C ALA A 413 6.92 29.45 5.78
N ASP A 414 7.54 29.33 6.96
CA ASP A 414 8.53 28.28 7.24
C ASP A 414 7.91 26.88 7.20
N VAL A 415 6.66 26.72 7.67
CA VAL A 415 5.91 25.46 7.55
C VAL A 415 5.69 25.10 6.08
N ARG A 416 5.31 26.08 5.25
CA ARG A 416 5.11 25.89 3.80
C ARG A 416 6.41 25.44 3.14
N VAL A 417 7.51 26.16 3.40
CA VAL A 417 8.83 25.84 2.86
C VAL A 417 9.29 24.45 3.30
N TYR A 418 9.08 24.10 4.58
CA TYR A 418 9.39 22.77 5.10
C TYR A 418 8.63 21.68 4.35
N LEU A 419 7.30 21.78 4.24
CA LEU A 419 6.48 20.79 3.55
C LEU A 419 6.85 20.65 2.07
N LEU A 420 7.01 21.76 1.36
CA LEU A 420 7.42 21.75 -0.06
C LEU A 420 8.80 21.12 -0.25
N ARG A 421 9.76 21.45 0.62
CA ARG A 421 11.09 20.84 0.59
C ARG A 421 11.02 19.35 0.86
N THR A 422 10.31 18.91 1.90
CA THR A 422 10.19 17.49 2.24
C THR A 422 9.48 16.69 1.14
N LEU A 423 8.43 17.24 0.53
CA LEU A 423 7.75 16.65 -0.63
C LEU A 423 8.67 16.58 -1.85
N GLY A 424 9.42 17.65 -2.12
CA GLY A 424 10.39 17.70 -3.22
C GLY A 424 11.51 16.67 -3.05
N GLU A 425 12.16 16.66 -1.89
CA GLU A 425 13.21 15.70 -1.54
C GLU A 425 12.72 14.24 -1.66
N PHE A 426 11.52 13.95 -1.17
CA PHE A 426 10.93 12.61 -1.26
C PHE A 426 10.61 12.20 -2.70
N ARG A 427 10.11 13.12 -3.52
CA ARG A 427 9.85 12.86 -4.95
C ARG A 427 11.15 12.63 -5.71
N GLU A 428 12.18 13.44 -5.46
CA GLU A 428 13.50 13.26 -6.05
C GLU A 428 14.14 11.93 -5.63
N SER A 429 14.07 11.57 -4.35
CA SER A 429 14.61 10.31 -3.83
C SER A 429 13.86 9.09 -4.37
N SER A 430 12.53 9.17 -4.48
CA SER A 430 11.69 8.09 -5.01
C SER A 430 11.86 7.87 -6.52
N ARG A 431 12.26 8.92 -7.27
CA ARG A 431 12.52 8.85 -8.72
C ARG A 431 13.95 8.41 -9.05
N SER A 432 14.90 8.71 -8.18
CA SER A 432 16.31 8.39 -8.42
C SER A 432 16.54 6.88 -8.34
N GLY A 433 16.97 6.25 -9.44
CA GLY A 433 17.31 4.82 -9.47
C GLY A 433 16.11 3.86 -9.50
N VAL A 434 14.94 4.32 -9.95
CA VAL A 434 13.81 3.45 -10.33
C VAL A 434 13.69 3.50 -11.86
N ILE A 435 13.54 2.32 -12.48
CA ILE A 435 13.28 2.21 -13.91
C ILE A 435 11.76 2.33 -14.11
N THR A 436 11.31 3.43 -14.70
CA THR A 436 9.90 3.62 -15.04
C THR A 436 9.61 2.96 -16.40
N VAL A 437 8.39 2.45 -16.57
CA VAL A 437 7.92 1.98 -17.89
C VAL A 437 7.29 3.16 -18.60
N PHE A 438 7.68 3.38 -19.86
CA PHE A 438 7.11 4.45 -20.66
C PHE A 438 5.63 4.17 -20.95
N SER A 439 4.77 5.16 -20.75
CA SER A 439 3.40 5.20 -21.27
C SER A 439 3.15 6.62 -21.79
N PRO A 440 2.65 6.79 -23.03
CA PRO A 440 2.35 8.11 -23.60
C PRO A 440 1.48 9.00 -22.71
N GLU A 441 0.55 8.39 -21.97
CA GLU A 441 -0.46 9.08 -21.15
C GLU A 441 0.10 9.53 -19.79
N THR A 442 1.13 8.84 -19.28
CA THR A 442 1.65 9.02 -17.92
C THR A 442 3.13 9.40 -17.86
N PHE A 443 3.77 9.60 -19.02
CA PHE A 443 5.19 9.91 -19.11
C PHE A 443 5.52 11.20 -18.35
N ASP A 444 6.44 11.09 -17.38
CA ASP A 444 7.00 12.23 -16.66
C ASP A 444 8.40 12.56 -17.23
N PRO A 445 8.59 13.73 -17.86
CA PRO A 445 9.88 14.18 -18.39
C PRO A 445 11.00 14.27 -17.34
N GLN A 446 10.65 14.34 -16.05
CA GLN A 446 11.62 14.37 -14.95
C GLN A 446 12.10 12.97 -14.53
N SER A 447 11.60 11.90 -15.16
CA SER A 447 12.07 10.53 -14.88
C SER A 447 13.55 10.37 -15.24
N ALA A 448 14.35 9.88 -14.29
CA ALA A 448 15.79 9.70 -14.50
C ALA A 448 16.11 8.59 -15.51
N PHE A 449 15.33 7.50 -15.49
CA PHE A 449 15.55 6.36 -16.37
C PHE A 449 14.22 5.69 -16.74
N THR A 450 13.95 5.61 -18.04
CA THR A 450 12.69 5.07 -18.56
C THR A 450 12.95 3.93 -19.54
N ARG A 451 12.13 2.87 -19.51
CA ARG A 451 12.16 1.77 -20.47
C ARG A 451 10.95 1.86 -21.41
N ILE A 452 11.22 1.86 -22.70
CA ILE A 452 10.21 1.80 -23.77
C ILE A 452 10.15 0.35 -24.29
N GLY A 453 8.93 -0.19 -24.39
CA GLY A 453 8.68 -1.58 -24.76
C GLY A 453 8.98 -2.59 -23.64
N GLY A 454 8.80 -3.87 -23.98
CA GLY A 454 8.98 -5.02 -23.09
C GLY A 454 10.40 -5.62 -23.10
N GLY A 455 10.55 -6.78 -22.47
CA GLY A 455 11.80 -7.53 -22.50
C GLY A 455 12.92 -6.97 -21.63
N SER A 456 14.13 -7.51 -21.81
CA SER A 456 15.30 -7.12 -21.02
C SER A 456 15.92 -5.81 -21.53
N MET A 457 16.76 -5.18 -20.72
CA MET A 457 17.59 -4.03 -21.13
C MET A 457 19.02 -4.49 -21.39
N GLY A 458 19.72 -3.86 -22.32
CA GLY A 458 21.15 -4.10 -22.53
C GLY A 458 22.02 -3.68 -21.34
N GLY A 459 23.29 -4.12 -21.31
CA GLY A 459 24.20 -3.96 -20.18
C GLY A 459 24.55 -2.52 -19.84
N LYS A 460 24.85 -1.64 -20.83
CA LYS A 460 24.98 -0.19 -20.57
C LYS A 460 23.74 0.40 -19.89
N ALA A 461 22.55 0.07 -20.40
CA ALA A 461 21.29 0.56 -19.85
C ALA A 461 21.09 0.08 -18.40
N ARG A 462 21.32 -1.22 -18.15
CA ARG A 462 21.28 -1.80 -16.79
C ARG A 462 22.32 -1.16 -15.87
N GLY A 463 23.55 -0.96 -16.35
CA GLY A 463 24.63 -0.32 -15.62
C GLY A 463 24.29 1.10 -15.20
N LEU A 464 23.75 1.93 -16.12
CA LEU A 464 23.29 3.28 -15.79
C LEU A 464 22.16 3.27 -14.75
N ALA A 465 21.17 2.38 -14.92
CA ALA A 465 20.09 2.22 -13.94
C ALA A 465 20.62 1.76 -12.57
N PHE A 466 21.62 0.87 -12.56
CA PHE A 466 22.28 0.38 -11.36
C PHE A 466 23.09 1.47 -10.65
N ILE A 467 23.86 2.28 -11.38
CA ILE A 467 24.56 3.45 -10.81
C ILE A 467 23.55 4.42 -10.21
N GLY A 468 22.40 4.65 -10.85
CA GLY A 468 21.32 5.45 -10.29
C GLY A 468 20.84 4.91 -8.94
N THR A 469 20.71 3.58 -8.83
CA THR A 469 20.37 2.90 -7.58
C THR A 469 21.47 3.06 -6.51
N LEU A 470 22.75 2.95 -6.87
CA LEU A 470 23.87 3.12 -5.95
C LEU A 470 24.00 4.56 -5.45
N LEU A 471 23.81 5.54 -6.33
CA LEU A 471 23.82 6.95 -5.96
C LEU A 471 22.72 7.29 -4.95
N ARG A 472 21.54 6.68 -5.08
CA ARG A 472 20.46 6.79 -4.09
C ARG A 472 20.89 6.26 -2.71
N ARG A 473 21.57 5.11 -2.67
CA ARG A 473 21.94 4.43 -1.40
C ARG A 473 23.15 5.03 -0.70
N SER A 474 24.10 5.54 -1.47
CA SER A 474 25.40 5.94 -0.94
C SER A 474 25.36 7.19 -0.05
N GLY A 475 24.24 7.91 0.01
CA GLY A 475 24.16 9.22 0.68
C GLY A 475 25.11 10.27 0.08
N LEU A 476 25.67 9.99 -1.09
CA LEU A 476 26.78 10.76 -1.67
C LEU A 476 26.35 12.18 -2.02
N ARG A 477 25.08 12.36 -2.41
CA ARG A 477 24.47 13.68 -2.62
C ARG A 477 24.38 14.51 -1.35
N GLN A 478 24.12 13.89 -0.20
CA GLN A 478 24.07 14.59 1.09
C GLN A 478 25.47 14.95 1.56
N ARG A 479 26.43 14.03 1.36
CA ARG A 479 27.84 14.23 1.72
C ARG A 479 28.51 15.32 0.89
N PHE A 480 28.15 15.45 -0.39
CA PHE A 480 28.71 16.43 -1.33
C PHE A 480 27.61 17.32 -1.91
N SER A 481 26.92 18.07 -1.05
CA SER A 481 25.77 18.91 -1.44
C SER A 481 26.08 19.99 -2.47
N GLN A 482 27.36 20.38 -2.60
CA GLN A 482 27.81 21.38 -3.58
C GLN A 482 28.19 20.79 -4.95
N VAL A 483 28.28 19.45 -5.07
CA VAL A 483 28.67 18.78 -6.31
C VAL A 483 27.50 17.94 -6.81
N PRO A 484 26.80 18.35 -7.87
CA PRO A 484 25.68 17.59 -8.40
C PRO A 484 26.19 16.31 -9.06
N VAL A 485 25.98 15.16 -8.40
CA VAL A 485 26.25 13.83 -8.96
C VAL A 485 24.92 13.18 -9.38
N ALA A 486 24.77 12.94 -10.68
CA ALA A 486 23.54 12.38 -11.24
C ALA A 486 23.84 11.45 -12.42
N VAL A 487 22.92 10.52 -12.66
CA VAL A 487 22.85 9.77 -13.92
C VAL A 487 22.08 10.64 -14.93
N PRO A 488 22.55 10.76 -16.19
CA PRO A 488 21.81 11.49 -17.21
C PRO A 488 20.45 10.85 -17.47
N HIS A 489 19.45 11.69 -17.74
CA HIS A 489 18.13 11.23 -18.17
C HIS A 489 18.26 10.31 -19.38
N SER A 490 17.80 9.07 -19.24
CA SER A 490 18.04 8.01 -20.23
C SER A 490 16.75 7.27 -20.56
N ALA A 491 16.58 6.92 -21.84
CA ALA A 491 15.54 6.02 -22.30
C ALA A 491 16.19 4.75 -22.89
N ALA A 492 15.73 3.58 -22.44
CA ALA A 492 16.18 2.29 -22.97
C ALA A 492 15.07 1.63 -23.76
N LEU A 493 15.35 1.28 -25.02
CA LEU A 493 14.49 0.38 -25.79
C LEU A 493 14.75 -1.05 -25.32
N GLY A 494 13.70 -1.74 -24.88
CA GLY A 494 13.81 -3.12 -24.44
C GLY A 494 14.03 -4.10 -25.59
N THR A 495 14.47 -5.33 -25.30
CA THR A 495 14.78 -6.35 -26.31
C THR A 495 13.59 -6.69 -27.21
N ASP A 496 12.37 -6.54 -26.69
CA ASP A 496 11.16 -6.85 -27.48
C ASP A 496 11.01 -5.88 -28.65
N VAL A 497 11.41 -4.61 -28.47
CA VAL A 497 11.44 -3.62 -29.56
C VAL A 497 12.35 -4.08 -30.69
N PHE A 498 13.53 -4.61 -30.36
CA PHE A 498 14.47 -5.12 -31.34
C PHE A 498 13.94 -6.38 -32.03
N ASN A 499 13.35 -7.30 -31.28
CA ASN A 499 12.73 -8.51 -31.83
C ASN A 499 11.59 -8.16 -32.80
N SER A 500 10.65 -7.32 -32.39
CA SER A 500 9.56 -6.84 -33.25
C SER A 500 10.09 -6.12 -34.50
N PHE A 501 11.13 -5.30 -34.37
CA PHE A 501 11.78 -4.67 -35.52
C PHE A 501 12.34 -5.70 -36.51
N LEU A 502 13.01 -6.75 -36.03
CA LEU A 502 13.51 -7.81 -36.92
C LEU A 502 12.38 -8.61 -37.59
N ASP A 503 11.31 -8.90 -36.86
CA ASP A 503 10.16 -9.66 -37.35
C ASP A 503 9.36 -8.89 -38.40
N GLU A 504 8.96 -7.65 -38.09
CA GLU A 504 8.15 -6.81 -38.97
C GLU A 504 8.87 -6.46 -40.28
N ASN A 505 10.20 -6.38 -40.26
CA ASN A 505 11.02 -6.09 -41.43
C ASN A 505 11.63 -7.35 -42.08
N GLN A 506 11.29 -8.55 -41.60
CA GLN A 506 11.80 -9.82 -42.12
C GLN A 506 13.34 -9.90 -42.17
N LEU A 507 14.03 -9.30 -41.20
CA LEU A 507 15.49 -9.17 -41.17
C LEU A 507 16.20 -10.39 -40.54
N ARG A 508 15.48 -11.28 -39.86
CA ARG A 508 16.07 -12.46 -39.20
C ARG A 508 16.84 -13.39 -40.15
N PRO A 509 16.33 -13.75 -41.35
CA PRO A 509 17.06 -14.59 -42.28
C PRO A 509 18.34 -13.93 -42.80
N LEU A 510 18.35 -12.60 -42.94
CA LEU A 510 19.52 -11.83 -43.35
C LEU A 510 20.59 -11.83 -42.26
N ALA A 511 20.19 -11.64 -41.00
CA ALA A 511 21.10 -11.64 -39.84
C ALA A 511 21.67 -13.03 -39.50
N ALA A 512 21.05 -14.11 -39.97
CA ALA A 512 21.50 -15.49 -39.77
C ALA A 512 22.47 -15.99 -40.85
N ARG A 513 22.63 -15.25 -41.95
CA ARG A 513 23.57 -15.56 -43.04
C ARG A 513 24.88 -14.81 -42.80
N ASP A 514 25.97 -15.38 -43.28
CA ASP A 514 27.31 -14.76 -43.24
C ASP A 514 27.45 -13.73 -44.37
N GLU A 515 26.57 -12.72 -44.36
CA GLU A 515 26.52 -11.63 -45.35
C GLU A 515 27.48 -10.50 -44.93
N ASP A 516 27.89 -9.67 -45.89
CA ASP A 516 28.76 -8.53 -45.58
C ASP A 516 28.05 -7.50 -44.66
N GLY A 517 28.84 -6.80 -43.83
CA GLY A 517 28.31 -5.84 -42.87
C GLY A 517 27.66 -4.59 -43.47
N GLU A 518 28.04 -4.18 -44.68
CA GLU A 518 27.45 -3.01 -45.37
C GLU A 518 26.06 -3.32 -45.93
N THR A 519 25.87 -4.54 -46.44
CA THR A 519 24.59 -5.09 -46.90
C THR A 519 23.62 -5.20 -45.73
N ILE A 520 24.07 -5.74 -44.59
CA ILE A 520 23.28 -5.77 -43.36
C ILE A 520 22.92 -4.35 -42.90
N ALA A 521 23.90 -3.44 -42.83
CA ALA A 521 23.65 -2.06 -42.41
C ALA A 521 22.64 -1.34 -43.31
N SER A 522 22.75 -1.51 -44.64
CA SER A 522 21.85 -0.90 -45.62
C SER A 522 20.42 -1.41 -45.46
N ALA A 523 20.24 -2.72 -45.24
CA ALA A 523 18.93 -3.31 -44.98
C ALA A 523 18.31 -2.76 -43.69
N PHE A 524 19.09 -2.63 -42.62
CA PHE A 524 18.63 -2.07 -41.34
C PHE A 524 18.27 -0.58 -41.45
N LEU A 525 19.00 0.20 -42.25
CA LEU A 525 18.71 1.63 -42.48
C LEU A 525 17.46 1.85 -43.34
N ALA A 526 17.15 0.94 -44.25
CA ALA A 526 15.94 0.99 -45.08
C ALA A 526 14.67 0.49 -44.34
N ALA A 527 14.86 -0.30 -43.29
CA ALA A 527 13.78 -0.87 -42.48
C ALA A 527 13.03 0.20 -41.66
N ARG A 528 11.80 -0.13 -41.25
CA ARG A 528 10.91 0.77 -40.49
C ARG A 528 10.80 0.33 -39.04
N LEU A 529 10.88 1.28 -38.12
CA LEU A 529 10.56 1.01 -36.72
C LEU A 529 9.09 0.60 -36.55
N PRO A 530 8.77 -0.33 -35.63
CA PRO A 530 7.40 -0.67 -35.27
C PRO A 530 6.55 0.56 -34.96
N ARG A 531 5.29 0.51 -35.38
CA ARG A 531 4.39 1.68 -35.31
C ARG A 531 4.22 2.21 -33.89
N GLU A 532 4.05 1.33 -32.92
CA GLU A 532 3.88 1.67 -31.50
C GLU A 532 5.15 2.33 -30.95
N VAL A 533 6.32 1.74 -31.20
CA VAL A 533 7.61 2.29 -30.77
C VAL A 533 7.87 3.68 -31.37
N ARG A 534 7.49 3.88 -32.64
CA ARG A 534 7.59 5.19 -33.29
C ARG A 534 6.67 6.21 -32.63
N HIS A 535 5.46 5.82 -32.23
CA HIS A 535 4.54 6.68 -31.49
C HIS A 535 5.12 7.06 -30.12
N ASP A 536 5.60 6.07 -29.36
CA ASP A 536 6.20 6.28 -28.03
C ASP A 536 7.41 7.21 -28.09
N LEU A 537 8.32 6.97 -29.05
CA LEU A 537 9.47 7.83 -29.27
C LEU A 537 9.06 9.26 -29.65
N SER A 538 8.01 9.43 -30.47
CA SER A 538 7.49 10.75 -30.80
C SER A 538 7.02 11.50 -29.56
N VAL A 539 6.24 10.85 -28.69
CA VAL A 539 5.75 11.44 -27.43
C VAL A 539 6.90 11.74 -26.47
N PHE A 540 7.87 10.83 -26.35
CA PHE A 540 9.09 11.06 -25.57
C PHE A 540 9.85 12.31 -26.05
N LEU A 541 10.07 12.40 -27.36
CA LEU A 541 10.81 13.50 -27.99
C LEU A 541 10.05 14.84 -27.93
N GLN A 542 8.73 14.85 -27.77
CA GLN A 542 7.97 16.09 -27.52
C GLN A 542 8.33 16.75 -26.18
N SER A 543 8.81 15.98 -25.22
CA SER A 543 9.20 16.49 -23.90
C SER A 543 10.71 16.68 -23.76
N VAL A 544 11.49 15.90 -24.51
CA VAL A 544 12.96 15.98 -24.50
C VAL A 544 13.44 17.01 -25.52
N ARG A 545 13.85 18.18 -25.03
CA ARG A 545 14.30 19.33 -25.83
C ARG A 545 15.80 19.63 -25.71
N TYR A 546 16.58 18.60 -25.42
CA TYR A 546 18.03 18.68 -25.28
C TYR A 546 18.72 17.67 -26.22
N PRO A 547 20.02 17.85 -26.52
CA PRO A 547 20.78 16.94 -27.38
C PRO A 547 20.78 15.50 -26.86
N LEU A 548 20.74 14.54 -27.77
CA LEU A 548 20.63 13.12 -27.47
C LEU A 548 21.91 12.38 -27.83
N ALA A 549 22.35 11.51 -26.93
CA ALA A 549 23.36 10.49 -27.23
C ALA A 549 22.64 9.16 -27.46
N VAL A 550 22.46 8.77 -28.72
CA VAL A 550 21.85 7.49 -29.10
C VAL A 550 22.93 6.44 -29.25
N ARG A 551 22.76 5.31 -28.59
CA ARG A 551 23.79 4.26 -28.50
C ARG A 551 23.14 2.91 -28.35
N SER A 552 23.74 1.89 -28.93
CA SER A 552 23.29 0.51 -28.70
C SER A 552 23.74 0.02 -27.32
N SER A 553 23.00 -0.94 -26.79
CA SER A 553 23.30 -1.61 -25.54
C SER A 553 23.01 -3.09 -25.70
N SER A 554 24.05 -3.92 -25.68
CA SER A 554 23.92 -5.38 -25.88
C SER A 554 23.60 -6.09 -24.58
N LEU A 555 22.92 -7.23 -24.63
CA LEU A 555 22.67 -8.06 -23.44
C LEU A 555 23.97 -8.59 -22.82
N LEU A 556 24.96 -8.92 -23.67
CA LEU A 556 26.24 -9.56 -23.31
C LEU A 556 27.34 -8.56 -22.96
N GLU A 557 27.00 -7.29 -22.85
CA GLU A 557 27.96 -6.22 -22.59
C GLU A 557 28.69 -6.38 -21.25
N ASP A 558 28.00 -6.93 -20.24
CA ASP A 558 28.55 -7.21 -18.91
C ASP A 558 28.95 -8.69 -18.73
N SER A 559 29.02 -9.46 -19.81
CA SER A 559 29.41 -10.88 -19.74
C SER A 559 30.87 -11.02 -19.33
N GLN A 560 31.14 -11.83 -18.30
CA GLN A 560 32.50 -12.09 -17.83
C GLN A 560 33.32 -12.93 -18.82
N ASP A 561 32.66 -13.84 -19.54
CA ASP A 561 33.32 -14.78 -20.44
C ASP A 561 33.51 -14.20 -21.86
N GLN A 562 32.64 -13.29 -22.28
CA GLN A 562 32.68 -12.64 -23.61
C GLN A 562 32.18 -11.19 -23.54
N PRO A 563 32.98 -10.23 -23.03
CA PRO A 563 32.56 -8.85 -22.93
C PRO A 563 32.51 -8.16 -24.30
N PHE A 564 31.33 -7.65 -24.69
CA PHE A 564 31.13 -6.86 -25.92
C PHE A 564 31.24 -5.33 -25.68
N ALA A 565 32.08 -4.93 -24.72
CA ALA A 565 32.25 -3.52 -24.34
C ALA A 565 33.04 -2.75 -25.42
N GLY A 566 32.56 -1.55 -25.78
CA GLY A 566 33.29 -0.61 -26.64
C GLY A 566 33.19 -0.84 -28.16
N ILE A 567 32.42 -1.85 -28.59
CA ILE A 567 32.30 -2.22 -30.02
C ILE A 567 31.30 -1.33 -30.77
N TYR A 568 30.43 -0.63 -30.05
CA TYR A 568 29.29 0.07 -30.64
C TYR A 568 29.42 1.59 -30.68
N SER A 569 29.04 2.17 -31.81
CA SER A 569 28.98 3.63 -32.03
C SER A 569 27.98 4.35 -31.12
N THR A 570 28.32 5.60 -30.78
CA THR A 570 27.40 6.56 -30.17
C THR A 570 27.13 7.68 -31.16
N HIS A 571 25.87 7.90 -31.49
CA HIS A 571 25.41 8.98 -32.35
C HIS A 571 24.93 10.16 -31.50
N MET A 572 25.57 11.32 -31.68
CA MET A 572 25.14 12.55 -31.04
C MET A 572 24.16 13.28 -31.96
N ILE A 573 22.95 13.53 -31.48
CA ILE A 573 21.87 14.17 -32.23
C ILE A 573 21.56 15.50 -31.55
N PRO A 574 21.58 16.65 -32.27
CA PRO A 574 21.29 17.96 -31.69
C PRO A 574 19.89 18.05 -31.07
N ASN A 575 18.93 17.31 -31.63
CA ASN A 575 17.52 17.27 -31.20
C ASN A 575 16.90 18.69 -31.12
N ASN A 576 17.06 19.43 -32.21
CA ASN A 576 16.65 20.82 -32.40
C ASN A 576 15.47 20.98 -33.35
#